data_AF-A0A962YHQ5-F1
#
_entry.id   AF-A0A962YHQ5-F1
#
_cell.length_a   1.000
_cell.length_b   1.000
_cell.length_c   1.000
_cell.angle_alpha   90.00
_cell.angle_beta   90.00
_cell.angle_gamma   90.00
#
_symmetry.space_group_name_H-M   'P 1'
#
loop_
_entity.id
_entity.type
_entity.pdbx_description
1 polymer ?
#
loop_
_entity_poly.entity_id
_entity_poly.type
_entity_poly.pdbx_seq_one_letter_code
_entity_poly.pdbx_strand_id
1 'polypeptide(L)' 'SMELAPLVGLADFIVDVVDTGNTLKANGLQPLECIADISSRLIVNKAAMKMKHQRIRQLIGLLEKAVNMPSRSIEHV' A
#
# COMPACT_ATOMS: atom_id res chain seq x y z
N SER A 1 16.93 -2.28 -7.24
CA SER A 1 16.68 -1.93 -5.84
C SER A 1 17.08 -0.50 -5.62
N MET A 2 16.18 0.34 -5.10
CA MET A 2 16.49 1.75 -4.80
C MET A 2 17.61 1.86 -3.75
N GLU A 3 17.74 0.86 -2.90
CA GLU A 3 18.73 0.75 -1.83
C GLU A 3 20.18 0.70 -2.32
N LEU A 4 20.39 0.37 -3.60
CA LEU A 4 21.73 0.37 -4.22
C LEU A 4 22.23 1.79 -4.50
N ALA A 5 21.35 2.76 -4.70
CA ALA A 5 21.75 4.12 -5.11
C ALA A 5 22.64 4.81 -4.05
N PRO A 6 22.35 4.73 -2.74
CA PRO A 6 23.27 5.21 -1.71
C PRO A 6 24.55 4.39 -1.61
N LEU A 7 24.45 3.06 -1.72
CA LEU A 7 25.59 2.15 -1.57
C LEU A 7 26.70 2.37 -2.62
N VAL A 8 26.33 2.79 -3.84
CA VAL A 8 27.27 3.06 -4.93
C VAL A 8 27.59 4.54 -5.13
N GLY A 9 27.10 5.42 -4.23
CA GLY A 9 27.32 6.86 -4.31
C GLY A 9 26.57 7.56 -5.45
N LEU A 10 25.48 7.00 -5.93
CA LEU A 10 24.64 7.60 -6.98
C LEU A 10 23.68 8.67 -6.42
N ALA A 11 23.24 8.52 -5.17
CA ALA A 11 22.36 9.46 -4.49
C ALA A 11 22.65 9.49 -2.99
N ASP A 12 22.51 10.66 -2.36
CA ASP A 12 22.67 10.80 -0.91
C ASP A 12 21.48 10.20 -0.13
N PHE A 13 20.28 10.28 -0.71
CA PHE A 13 19.03 9.83 -0.11
C PHE A 13 18.11 9.18 -1.14
N ILE A 14 17.20 8.34 -0.67
CA ILE A 14 16.12 7.75 -1.46
C ILE A 14 14.78 8.04 -0.81
N VAL A 15 13.73 8.10 -1.64
CA VAL A 15 12.34 8.14 -1.20
C VAL A 15 11.67 6.89 -1.77
N ASP A 16 11.16 6.04 -0.89
CA ASP A 16 10.53 4.78 -1.27
C ASP A 16 9.32 4.47 -0.38
N VAL A 17 8.46 3.59 -0.86
CA VAL A 17 7.33 3.05 -0.10
C VAL A 17 7.81 1.85 0.70
N VAL A 18 7.71 1.94 2.02
CA VAL A 18 8.14 0.89 2.95
C VAL A 18 7.03 0.50 3.90
N ASP A 19 7.02 -0.76 4.34
CA ASP A 19 6.10 -1.28 5.35
C ASP A 19 6.69 -1.10 6.76
N THR A 20 7.22 -2.16 7.38
CA THR A 20 7.82 -2.12 8.73
C THR A 20 9.24 -1.56 8.79
N GLY A 21 9.83 -1.19 7.64
CA GLY A 21 11.23 -0.74 7.54
C GLY A 21 12.28 -1.84 7.69
N ASN A 22 11.90 -3.12 7.83
CA ASN A 22 12.86 -4.23 7.91
C ASN A 22 13.75 -4.34 6.66
N THR A 23 13.21 -4.07 5.48
CA THR A 23 13.98 -4.07 4.22
C THR A 23 15.07 -3.01 4.21
N LEU A 24 14.82 -1.83 4.76
CA LEU A 24 15.82 -0.77 4.87
C LEU A 24 16.98 -1.23 5.77
N LYS A 25 16.66 -1.79 6.94
CA LYS A 25 17.67 -2.31 7.88
C LYS A 25 18.55 -3.39 7.26
N ALA A 26 17.96 -4.30 6.49
CA ALA A 26 18.71 -5.36 5.80
C ALA A 26 19.74 -4.82 4.79
N ASN A 27 19.53 -3.60 4.28
CA ASN A 27 20.43 -2.92 3.33
C ASN A 27 21.30 -1.86 4.01
N GLY A 28 21.37 -1.83 5.34
CA GLY A 28 22.16 -0.85 6.09
C GLY A 28 21.60 0.58 6.05
N LEU A 29 20.33 0.74 5.68
CA LEU A 29 19.64 2.03 5.63
C LEU A 29 18.79 2.24 6.89
N GLN A 30 18.64 3.50 7.28
CA GLN A 30 17.81 3.92 8.40
C GLN A 30 16.73 4.91 7.91
N PRO A 31 15.45 4.75 8.32
CA PRO A 31 14.42 5.75 8.05
C PRO A 31 14.80 7.09 8.67
N LEU A 32 14.74 8.16 7.88
CA LEU A 32 14.99 9.52 8.35
C LEU A 32 13.69 10.21 8.78
N GLU A 33 12.71 10.25 7.88
CA GLU A 33 11.43 10.91 8.08
C GLU A 33 10.32 10.13 7.34
N CYS A 34 9.14 10.04 7.96
CA CYS A 34 7.95 9.54 7.25
C CYS A 34 7.31 10.71 6.49
N ILE A 35 7.23 10.58 5.15
CA ILE A 35 6.66 11.63 4.30
C ILE A 35 5.13 11.58 4.32
N ALA A 36 4.56 10.39 4.15
CA ALA A 36 3.12 10.20 4.13
C ALA A 36 2.73 8.73 4.37
N ASP A 37 1.64 8.53 5.10
CA ASP A 37 0.94 7.25 5.12
C ASP A 37 0.20 7.04 3.79
N ILE A 38 0.22 5.80 3.29
CA ILE A 38 -0.49 5.43 2.08
C ILE A 38 -1.58 4.41 2.39
N SER A 39 -2.63 4.43 1.57
CA SER A 39 -3.68 3.42 1.59
C SER A 39 -4.03 3.00 0.18
N SER A 40 -4.38 1.73 0.00
CA SER A 40 -5.03 1.28 -1.23
C SER A 40 -6.44 1.89 -1.30
N ARG A 41 -6.83 2.40 -2.47
CA ARG A 41 -8.16 3.00 -2.69
C ARG A 41 -8.84 2.39 -3.90
N LEU A 42 -10.14 2.13 -3.78
CA LEU A 42 -10.97 1.73 -4.91
C LEU A 42 -11.35 2.97 -5.73
N ILE A 43 -10.83 3.07 -6.95
CA ILE A 43 -11.17 4.16 -7.88
C ILE A 43 -12.16 3.64 -8.92
N VAL A 44 -13.30 4.34 -9.07
CA VAL A 44 -14.37 3.96 -9.99
C VAL A 44 -14.52 5.03 -11.07
N ASN A 45 -14.55 4.60 -12.33
CA ASN A 45 -14.88 5.48 -13.45
C ASN A 45 -16.33 6.01 -13.33
N LYS A 46 -16.52 7.33 -13.47
CA LYS A 46 -17.83 7.99 -13.31
C LYS A 46 -18.90 7.50 -14.28
N ALA A 47 -18.55 7.24 -15.54
CA ALA A 47 -19.51 6.74 -16.53
C ALA A 47 -19.92 5.30 -16.20
N ALA A 48 -18.96 4.45 -15.84
CA ALA A 48 -19.23 3.09 -15.36
C ALA A 48 -20.11 3.10 -14.11
N MET A 49 -19.87 4.00 -13.15
CA MET A 49 -20.68 4.14 -11.94
C MET A 49 -22.15 4.48 -12.23
N LYS A 50 -22.43 5.21 -13.31
CA LYS A 50 -23.80 5.50 -13.76
C LYS A 50 -24.41 4.32 -14.50
N MET A 51 -23.70 3.75 -15.49
CA MET A 51 -24.25 2.71 -16.36
C MET A 51 -24.35 1.33 -15.70
N LYS A 52 -23.42 1.00 -14.80
CA LYS A 52 -23.31 -0.30 -14.12
C LYS A 52 -23.55 -0.18 -12.61
N HIS A 53 -24.42 0.75 -12.25
CA HIS A 53 -24.56 1.24 -10.88
C HIS A 53 -24.80 0.15 -9.85
N GLN A 54 -25.76 -0.74 -10.11
CA GLN A 54 -26.10 -1.83 -9.18
C GLN A 54 -24.93 -2.77 -8.93
N ARG A 55 -24.26 -3.24 -10.00
CA ARG A 55 -23.11 -4.14 -9.90
C ARG A 55 -21.95 -3.49 -9.15
N ILE A 56 -21.68 -2.22 -9.43
CA ILE A 56 -20.58 -1.50 -8.77
C ILE A 56 -20.91 -1.27 -7.29
N ARG A 57 -22.15 -0.88 -6.95
CA ARG A 57 -22.55 -0.73 -5.55
C ARG A 57 -22.47 -2.04 -4.76
N GLN A 58 -22.81 -3.16 -5.38
CA GLN A 58 -22.64 -4.48 -4.77
C GLN A 58 -21.16 -4.76 -4.47
N LEU A 59 -20.26 -4.51 -5.43
CA LEU A 59 -18.82 -4.70 -5.22
C LEU A 59 -18.27 -3.77 -4.12
N ILE A 60 -18.65 -2.50 -4.12
CA ILE A 60 -18.27 -1.54 -3.08
C ILE A 60 -18.68 -2.08 -1.71
N GLY A 61 -19.94 -2.50 -1.54
CA GLY A 61 -20.42 -3.02 -0.27
C GLY A 61 -19.72 -4.32 0.18
N LEU A 62 -19.29 -5.17 -0.75
CA LEU A 62 -18.49 -6.36 -0.42
C LEU A 62 -17.10 -5.98 0.08
N LEU A 63 -16.44 -5.03 -0.59
CA LEU A 63 -15.11 -4.55 -0.21
C LEU A 63 -15.14 -3.80 1.12
N GLU A 64 -16.13 -2.92 1.33
CA GLU A 64 -16.33 -2.22 2.61
C GLU A 64 -16.49 -3.20 3.78
N LYS A 65 -17.30 -4.26 3.60
CA LYS A 65 -17.44 -5.30 4.61
C LYS A 65 -16.13 -6.04 4.88
N ALA A 66 -15.39 -6.39 3.83
CA ALA A 66 -14.13 -7.13 3.95
C ALA A 66 -13.05 -6.31 4.66
N VAL A 67 -12.95 -5.01 4.37
CA VAL A 67 -11.96 -4.10 4.97
C VAL A 67 -12.30 -3.78 6.43
N ASN A 68 -13.58 -3.65 6.77
CA ASN A 68 -14.03 -3.34 8.13
C ASN A 68 -14.19 -4.57 9.03
N MET A 69 -14.10 -5.78 8.48
CA MET A 69 -14.14 -7.00 9.29
C MET A 69 -12.83 -7.09 10.08
N PRO A 70 -12.88 -7.31 11.41
CA PRO A 70 -11.66 -7.52 12.17
C PRO A 70 -10.90 -8.71 11.59
N SER A 71 -9.60 -8.55 11.40
CA SER A 71 -8.71 -9.57 10.88
C SER A 71 -8.90 -10.86 11.69
N ARG A 72 -9.52 -11.87 11.07
CA ARG A 72 -9.44 -13.24 11.60
C ARG A 72 -7.96 -13.60 11.57
N SER A 73 -7.37 -13.87 12.73
CA SER A 73 -6.11 -14.58 12.83
C SER A 73 -6.27 -15.84 11.99
N ILE A 74 -5.62 -15.88 10.83
CA ILE A 74 -5.46 -17.12 10.08
C ILE A 74 -4.48 -17.92 10.93
N GLU A 75 -5.01 -18.78 11.80
CA GLU A 75 -4.20 -19.84 12.40
C GLU A 75 -3.67 -20.68 11.24
N HIS A 76 -2.35 -20.58 11.02
CA HIS A 76 -1.64 -21.40 10.06
C HIS A 76 -1.89 -22.88 10.41
N VAL A 77 -2.55 -23.60 9.50
CA VAL A 77 -2.47 -25.06 9.40
C VAL A 77 -1.19 -25.42 8.67
#